data_AF-A0AA89BRH8-F1
#
_entry.id   AF-A0AA89BRH8-F1
#
_cell.length_a   1.000
_cell.length_b   1.000
_cell.length_c   1.000
_cell.angle_alpha   90.00
_cell.angle_beta   90.00
_cell.angle_gamma   90.00
#
_symmetry.space_group_name_H-M   'P 1'
#
loop_
_entity.id
_entity.type
_entity.pdbx_description
1 polymer ?
#
loop_
_entity_poly.entity_id
_entity_poly.type
_entity_poly.pdbx_seq_one_letter_code
_entity_poly.pdbx_strand_id
1 'polypeptide(L)'
;MVIPYPQMLDHNSFKESRQSKSKSYSTPISTSLTTVTVQLPPYASFWRGQFTSSSSVEVEPGSYELESYNMKHENRGYAVIINNKTFDPRLGFSDRAGSDVDASAIYQRFQELGFETDLLNDVTKEEIVEKLKDRASDDEFNQKSDCFACCILTHGGQDDALFAVDGEMKLEDFMKPFLSSKSKSLLLKPKIFIIQACRGQKMSGGQEAIDLNVSDAGADHTEYNEALNQKGQHCQRFRVPDEADFLLVYSSFAGRQSIRNTNKGSPFIQFLSDEISKLTEETNIYKVLTNVNRSFLKYRSDSQNLADKTQIPCFESTLTKTLKIGLKD
;
A
#
# COMPACT_ATOMS: atom_id res chain seq x y z
N MET A 1 -45.87 -44.88 32.07
CA MET A 1 -46.41 -43.87 31.14
C MET A 1 -45.30 -43.62 30.10
N VAL A 2 -45.16 -44.30 28.96
CA VAL A 2 -46.04 -44.52 27.78
C VAL A 2 -46.60 -43.21 27.18
N ILE A 3 -45.77 -42.55 26.35
CA ILE A 3 -45.93 -42.09 24.94
C ILE A 3 -47.40 -41.82 24.51
N PRO A 4 -47.78 -40.70 23.82
CA PRO A 4 -47.32 -40.49 22.43
C PRO A 4 -47.25 -39.09 21.80
N TYR A 5 -46.45 -39.03 20.72
CA TYR A 5 -46.60 -38.13 19.56
C TYR A 5 -47.95 -38.36 18.86
N PRO A 6 -48.53 -37.33 18.21
CA PRO A 6 -49.27 -37.60 16.97
C PRO A 6 -48.85 -36.71 15.80
N GLN A 7 -49.20 -37.27 14.63
CA GLN A 7 -48.79 -37.00 13.27
C GLN A 7 -49.52 -35.81 12.60
N MET A 8 -49.00 -35.49 11.42
CA MET A 8 -49.52 -34.60 10.39
C MET A 8 -51.00 -34.80 10.03
N LEU A 9 -51.65 -33.71 9.63
CA LEU A 9 -52.73 -33.71 8.65
C LEU A 9 -52.46 -32.66 7.56
N ASP A 10 -52.46 -33.17 6.35
CA ASP A 10 -52.45 -32.47 5.07
C ASP A 10 -53.90 -32.13 4.69
N HIS A 11 -54.18 -30.94 4.13
CA HIS A 11 -55.33 -30.72 3.24
C HIS A 11 -55.26 -29.36 2.53
N ASN A 12 -54.95 -29.45 1.24
CA ASN A 12 -55.37 -28.56 0.15
C ASN A 12 -56.61 -27.69 0.43
N SER A 13 -56.47 -26.37 0.27
CA SER A 13 -57.41 -25.53 -0.50
C SER A 13 -56.95 -24.08 -0.55
N PHE A 14 -56.39 -23.65 -1.69
CA PHE A 14 -56.87 -22.49 -2.45
C PHE A 14 -56.02 -22.32 -3.71
N LYS A 15 -56.57 -22.76 -4.84
CA LYS A 15 -56.18 -22.26 -6.16
C LYS A 15 -56.93 -20.94 -6.36
N GLU A 16 -56.24 -19.87 -6.72
CA GLU A 16 -56.79 -18.97 -7.72
C GLU A 16 -55.69 -18.23 -8.51
N SER A 17 -55.88 -18.35 -9.81
CA SER A 17 -55.15 -17.80 -10.96
C SER A 17 -54.82 -16.31 -10.92
N ARG A 18 -53.59 -15.97 -11.32
CA ARG A 18 -53.31 -14.79 -12.18
C ARG A 18 -52.22 -15.09 -13.20
N GLN A 19 -52.65 -15.28 -14.45
CA GLN A 19 -51.83 -15.10 -15.64
C GLN A 19 -51.39 -13.62 -15.71
N SER A 20 -50.09 -13.36 -15.91
CA SER A 20 -49.62 -12.05 -16.38
C SER A 20 -49.07 -12.21 -17.81
N LYS A 21 -49.69 -11.44 -18.71
CA LYS A 21 -49.41 -11.39 -20.14
C LYS A 21 -48.09 -10.68 -20.38
N SER A 22 -47.26 -11.23 -21.27
CA SER A 22 -46.15 -10.52 -21.90
C SER A 22 -46.67 -9.36 -22.75
N LYS A 23 -46.15 -8.16 -22.52
CA LYS A 23 -46.24 -7.04 -23.46
C LYS A 23 -44.84 -6.48 -23.63
N SER A 24 -44.28 -6.66 -24.83
CA SER A 24 -43.09 -5.97 -25.30
C SER A 24 -43.43 -4.50 -25.53
N TYR A 25 -42.66 -3.61 -24.90
CA TYR A 25 -42.64 -2.19 -25.25
C TYR A 25 -41.20 -1.84 -25.61
N SER A 26 -40.95 -1.66 -26.91
CA SER A 26 -39.75 -1.04 -27.45
C SER A 26 -39.90 0.48 -27.33
N THR A 27 -38.98 1.12 -26.61
CA THR A 27 -38.80 2.57 -26.63
C THR A 27 -37.38 2.88 -27.12
N PRO A 28 -37.19 3.84 -28.03
CA PRO A 28 -35.85 4.24 -28.46
C PRO A 28 -35.22 5.13 -27.39
N ILE A 29 -34.07 4.71 -26.85
CA ILE A 29 -33.27 5.54 -25.94
C ILE A 29 -32.51 6.55 -26.79
N SER A 30 -32.89 7.83 -26.66
CA SER A 30 -32.12 8.98 -27.13
C SER A 30 -30.85 9.09 -26.29
N THR A 31 -29.69 8.88 -26.90
CA THR A 31 -28.39 9.10 -26.26
C THR A 31 -28.02 10.59 -26.33
N SER A 32 -28.49 11.40 -25.38
CA SER A 32 -27.89 12.70 -25.14
C SER A 32 -26.61 12.52 -24.32
N LEU A 33 -25.46 12.81 -24.94
CA LEU A 33 -24.17 12.90 -24.25
C LEU A 33 -24.28 13.99 -23.17
N THR A 34 -24.34 13.58 -21.91
CA THR A 34 -24.30 14.50 -20.78
C THR A 34 -22.85 14.59 -20.35
N THR A 35 -22.20 15.72 -20.64
CA THR A 35 -20.82 15.98 -20.22
C THR A 35 -20.79 16.13 -18.70
N VAL A 36 -20.29 15.11 -18.00
CA VAL A 36 -20.00 15.21 -16.57
C VAL A 36 -18.63 15.86 -16.42
N THR A 37 -18.60 17.15 -16.13
CA THR A 37 -17.37 17.82 -15.67
C THR A 37 -17.05 17.34 -14.26
N VAL A 38 -16.08 16.42 -14.16
CA VAL A 38 -15.47 16.04 -12.87
C VAL A 38 -14.49 17.14 -12.49
N GLN A 39 -14.80 17.89 -11.44
CA GLN A 39 -13.89 18.88 -10.88
C GLN A 39 -12.84 18.15 -10.04
N LEU A 40 -11.62 18.05 -10.57
CA LEU A 40 -10.49 17.36 -9.93
C LEU A 40 -9.97 18.15 -8.71
N PRO A 41 -9.49 17.48 -7.66
CA PRO A 41 -8.86 18.12 -6.50
C PRO A 41 -7.54 18.83 -6.87
N PRO A 42 -7.12 19.84 -6.06
CA PRO A 42 -6.18 20.89 -6.47
C PRO A 42 -4.70 20.49 -6.64
N TYR A 43 -4.34 19.21 -6.68
CA TYR A 43 -2.95 18.76 -6.89
C TYR A 43 -2.61 18.31 -8.32
N ALA A 44 -3.54 18.41 -9.27
CA ALA A 44 -3.33 18.01 -10.67
C ALA A 44 -2.60 19.07 -11.53
N SER A 45 -1.81 19.98 -10.94
CA SER A 45 -1.07 21.01 -11.68
C SER A 45 0.26 20.51 -12.28
N PHE A 46 0.71 19.31 -11.94
CA PHE A 46 2.00 18.76 -12.40
C PHE A 46 1.98 18.18 -13.83
N TRP A 47 0.80 17.84 -14.38
CA TRP A 47 0.68 17.23 -15.71
C TRP A 47 -0.02 18.16 -16.70
N ARG A 48 0.71 19.15 -17.21
CA ARG A 48 0.27 19.93 -18.38
C ARG A 48 1.31 19.78 -19.50
N GLY A 49 1.24 18.65 -20.20
CA GLY A 49 1.96 18.40 -21.44
C GLY A 49 0.97 18.15 -22.58
N GLN A 50 1.03 18.97 -23.62
CA GLN A 50 0.17 18.89 -24.80
C GLN A 50 0.44 17.58 -25.56
N PHE A 51 -0.55 16.70 -25.66
CA PHE A 51 -0.57 15.63 -26.66
C PHE A 51 -1.60 15.99 -27.73
N THR A 52 -1.12 16.38 -28.91
CA THR A 52 -1.90 16.38 -30.14
C THR A 52 -1.42 15.22 -31.02
N SER A 53 -2.06 14.06 -30.87
CA SER A 53 -2.17 13.10 -31.96
C SER A 53 -3.33 12.15 -31.67
N SER A 54 -4.43 12.31 -32.40
CA SER A 54 -5.57 11.40 -32.34
C SER A 54 -5.25 10.12 -33.11
N SER A 55 -4.84 9.08 -32.40
CA SER A 55 -4.98 7.70 -32.86
C SER A 55 -5.96 7.00 -31.95
N SER A 56 -7.19 6.80 -32.42
CA SER A 56 -8.20 6.00 -31.74
C SER A 56 -7.78 4.53 -31.79
N VAL A 57 -7.29 4.01 -30.66
CA VAL A 57 -7.14 2.56 -30.47
C VAL A 57 -8.49 2.04 -29.98
N GLU A 58 -9.19 1.28 -30.82
CA GLU A 58 -10.37 0.53 -30.39
C GLU A 58 -9.89 -0.63 -29.50
N VAL A 59 -10.27 -0.59 -28.23
CA VAL A 59 -10.00 -1.66 -27.27
C VAL A 59 -11.27 -2.48 -27.12
N GLU A 60 -11.29 -3.67 -27.75
CA GLU A 60 -12.32 -4.70 -27.54
C GLU A 60 -12.42 -5.07 -26.05
N PRO A 61 -13.59 -5.26 -25.43
CA PRO A 61 -13.68 -5.65 -24.03
C PRO A 61 -13.41 -7.15 -23.88
N GLY A 62 -12.14 -7.56 -23.90
CA GLY A 62 -11.71 -8.86 -23.45
C GLY A 62 -11.94 -9.02 -21.94
N SER A 63 -12.19 -10.24 -21.46
CA SER A 63 -12.17 -10.55 -20.04
C SER A 63 -10.72 -10.50 -19.53
N TYR A 64 -10.25 -9.32 -19.16
CA TYR A 64 -8.89 -9.10 -18.68
C TYR A 64 -8.73 -9.61 -17.25
N GLU A 65 -8.54 -10.91 -17.04
CA GLU A 65 -7.93 -11.35 -15.78
C GLU A 65 -6.49 -10.85 -15.76
N LEU A 66 -6.19 -9.96 -14.80
CA LEU A 66 -4.84 -9.46 -14.58
C LEU A 66 -3.93 -10.62 -14.19
N GLU A 67 -2.82 -10.79 -14.92
CA GLU A 67 -1.76 -11.74 -14.57
C GLU A 67 -1.34 -11.55 -13.10
N SER A 68 -1.03 -12.64 -12.39
CA SER A 68 -0.60 -12.58 -10.99
C SER A 68 0.93 -12.68 -10.89
N TYR A 69 1.53 -12.08 -9.86
CA TYR A 69 2.95 -12.30 -9.56
C TYR A 69 3.23 -13.77 -9.27
N ASN A 70 4.41 -14.25 -9.67
CA ASN A 70 4.87 -15.58 -9.26
C ASN A 70 5.30 -15.54 -7.78
N MET A 71 4.44 -16.06 -6.91
CA MET A 71 4.65 -16.13 -5.46
C MET A 71 4.98 -17.56 -4.99
N LYS A 72 5.59 -18.36 -5.87
CA LYS A 72 5.91 -19.79 -5.69
C LYS A 72 7.40 -20.13 -5.88
N HIS A 73 8.30 -19.16 -5.68
CA HIS A 73 9.74 -19.44 -5.64
C HIS A 73 10.11 -20.22 -4.36
N GLU A 74 11.38 -20.51 -4.14
CA GLU A 74 11.83 -21.23 -2.94
C GLU A 74 11.51 -20.45 -1.66
N ASN A 75 11.82 -19.16 -1.64
CA ASN A 75 11.66 -18.30 -0.48
C ASN A 75 10.49 -17.32 -0.67
N ARG A 76 9.80 -16.94 0.40
CA ARG A 76 8.91 -15.77 0.34
C ARG A 76 9.73 -14.51 0.08
N GLY A 77 10.83 -14.36 0.82
CA GLY A 77 11.78 -13.26 0.71
C GLY A 77 12.11 -12.66 2.06
N TYR A 78 12.88 -11.57 2.04
CA TYR A 78 13.21 -10.83 3.25
C TYR A 78 12.07 -9.91 3.70
N ALA A 79 11.89 -9.82 5.02
CA ALA A 79 11.10 -8.79 5.66
C ALA A 79 11.96 -8.02 6.68
N VAL A 80 11.97 -6.69 6.63
CA VAL A 80 12.69 -5.85 7.60
C VAL A 80 11.70 -5.02 8.41
N ILE A 81 11.70 -5.18 9.72
CA ILE A 81 10.90 -4.37 10.66
C ILE A 81 11.82 -3.38 11.35
N ILE A 82 11.55 -2.09 11.19
CA ILE A 82 12.24 -1.00 11.87
C ILE A 82 11.29 -0.46 12.94
N ASN A 83 11.61 -0.73 14.20
CA ASN A 83 10.85 -0.31 15.36
C ASN A 83 11.62 0.75 16.14
N ASN A 84 11.40 2.02 15.80
CA ASN A 84 12.01 3.13 16.52
C ASN A 84 11.03 3.63 17.58
N LYS A 85 11.36 3.38 18.83
CA LYS A 85 10.58 3.69 20.01
C LYS A 85 11.16 4.86 20.77
N THR A 86 12.46 4.86 21.00
CA THR A 86 13.17 5.88 21.77
C THR A 86 14.15 6.60 20.85
N PHE A 87 14.16 7.92 20.95
CA PHE A 87 14.86 8.81 20.04
C PHE A 87 15.87 9.67 20.80
N ASP A 88 16.84 10.22 20.09
CA ASP A 88 17.75 11.20 20.65
C ASP A 88 16.94 12.36 21.27
N PRO A 89 17.17 12.71 22.56
CA PRO A 89 16.45 13.78 23.24
C PRO A 89 16.49 15.12 22.52
N ARG A 90 17.53 15.38 21.72
CA ARG A 90 17.69 16.61 20.91
C ARG A 90 16.60 16.76 19.85
N LEU A 91 15.96 15.67 19.43
CA LEU A 91 14.87 15.69 18.47
C LEU A 91 13.52 16.09 19.10
N GLY A 92 13.42 16.12 20.44
CA GLY A 92 12.22 16.56 21.14
C GLY A 92 11.01 15.63 21.03
N PHE A 93 11.21 14.38 20.60
CA PHE A 93 10.15 13.38 20.53
C PHE A 93 9.89 12.72 21.88
N SER A 94 8.63 12.35 22.10
CA SER A 94 8.26 11.42 23.18
C SER A 94 8.44 9.97 22.74
N ASP A 95 8.67 9.09 23.73
CA ASP A 95 8.79 7.66 23.49
C ASP A 95 7.51 7.06 22.89
N ARG A 96 7.70 6.10 21.98
CA ARG A 96 6.61 5.38 21.33
C ARG A 96 6.18 4.13 22.13
N ALA A 97 5.76 4.33 23.39
CA ALA A 97 5.22 3.26 24.25
C ALA A 97 4.07 2.48 23.60
N GLY A 98 4.20 1.17 23.39
CA GLY A 98 3.23 0.34 22.64
C GLY A 98 3.67 0.00 21.21
N SER A 99 4.75 0.61 20.69
CA SER A 99 5.31 0.22 19.39
C SER A 99 5.84 -1.22 19.38
N ASP A 100 6.32 -1.73 20.53
CA ASP A 100 6.81 -3.12 20.63
C ASP A 100 5.67 -4.14 20.47
N VAL A 101 4.44 -3.76 20.81
CA VAL A 101 3.23 -4.57 20.56
C VAL A 101 2.97 -4.67 19.06
N ASP A 102 3.11 -3.56 18.35
CA ASP A 102 2.99 -3.52 16.88
C ASP A 102 4.10 -4.32 16.21
N ALA A 103 5.35 -4.14 16.65
CA ALA A 103 6.51 -4.86 16.14
C ALA A 103 6.35 -6.38 16.32
N SER A 104 5.88 -6.81 17.49
CA SER A 104 5.64 -8.24 17.77
C SER A 104 4.52 -8.81 16.90
N ALA A 105 3.41 -8.07 16.75
CA ALA A 105 2.28 -8.52 15.93
C ALA A 105 2.68 -8.70 14.46
N ILE A 106 3.34 -7.71 13.87
CA ILE A 106 3.74 -7.78 12.47
C ILE A 106 4.88 -8.77 12.24
N TYR A 107 5.83 -8.91 13.18
CA TYR A 107 6.87 -9.94 13.13
C TYR A 107 6.25 -11.33 13.06
N GLN A 108 5.27 -11.62 13.93
CA GLN A 108 4.58 -12.90 13.90
C GLN A 108 3.90 -13.14 12.54
N ARG A 109 3.23 -12.12 11.97
CA ARG A 109 2.59 -12.26 10.66
C ARG A 109 3.58 -12.50 9.54
N PHE A 110 4.73 -11.83 9.53
CA PHE A 110 5.76 -12.06 8.52
C PHE A 110 6.36 -13.46 8.63
N GLN A 111 6.57 -13.97 9.84
CA GLN A 111 6.98 -15.36 10.06
C GLN A 111 5.94 -16.36 9.53
N GLU A 112 4.66 -16.16 9.84
CA GLU A 112 3.56 -17.03 9.33
C GLU A 112 3.44 -17.00 7.80
N LEU A 113 3.79 -15.88 7.16
CA LEU A 113 3.82 -15.74 5.70
C LEU A 113 5.10 -16.28 5.05
N GLY A 114 6.05 -16.81 5.84
CA GLY A 114 7.28 -17.44 5.39
C GLY A 114 8.44 -16.48 5.09
N PHE A 115 8.39 -15.23 5.55
CA PHE A 115 9.49 -14.28 5.35
C PHE A 115 10.67 -14.56 6.30
N GLU A 116 11.90 -14.41 5.80
CA GLU A 116 13.06 -14.27 6.66
C GLU A 116 13.08 -12.85 7.23
N THR A 117 12.80 -12.73 8.54
CA THR A 117 12.44 -11.44 9.15
C THR A 117 13.54 -10.89 10.05
N ASP A 118 14.03 -9.69 9.76
CA ASP A 118 14.85 -8.90 10.67
C ASP A 118 13.96 -7.97 11.52
N LEU A 119 14.18 -7.93 12.83
CA LEU A 119 13.58 -6.93 13.72
C LEU A 119 14.69 -6.03 14.29
N LEU A 120 14.67 -4.76 13.89
CA LEU A 120 15.60 -3.74 14.32
C LEU A 120 14.89 -2.80 15.30
N ASN A 121 15.50 -2.54 16.46
CA ASN A 121 14.97 -1.62 17.46
C ASN A 121 15.89 -0.42 17.61
N ASP A 122 15.29 0.78 17.63
CA ASP A 122 15.98 2.03 17.92
C ASP A 122 17.26 2.25 17.10
N VAL A 123 17.13 2.15 15.77
CA VAL A 123 18.25 2.22 14.82
C VAL A 123 18.45 3.60 14.22
N THR A 124 19.72 3.92 13.98
CA THR A 124 20.20 5.14 13.32
C THR A 124 19.98 5.12 11.82
N LYS A 125 20.11 6.28 11.18
CA LYS A 125 20.03 6.42 9.72
C LYS A 125 21.01 5.50 9.00
N GLU A 126 22.24 5.41 9.50
CA GLU A 126 23.30 4.60 8.92
C GLU A 126 22.95 3.11 8.99
N GLU A 127 22.55 2.62 10.17
CA GLU A 127 22.17 1.22 10.37
C GLU A 127 20.96 0.81 9.51
N ILE A 128 19.96 1.69 9.37
CA ILE A 128 18.82 1.47 8.48
C ILE A 128 19.30 1.30 7.04
N VAL A 129 20.09 2.25 6.54
CA VAL A 129 20.57 2.24 5.15
C VAL A 129 21.45 1.02 4.88
N GLU A 130 22.33 0.67 5.81
CA GLU A 130 23.19 -0.51 5.70
C GLU A 130 22.39 -1.79 5.64
N LYS A 131 21.46 -2.01 6.58
CA LYS A 131 20.64 -3.22 6.60
C LYS A 131 19.77 -3.34 5.34
N LEU A 132 19.17 -2.25 4.87
CA LEU A 132 18.36 -2.29 3.64
C LEU A 132 19.21 -2.54 2.39
N LYS A 133 20.42 -1.98 2.31
CA LYS A 133 21.36 -2.29 1.22
C LYS A 133 21.81 -3.75 1.26
N ASP A 134 22.16 -4.26 2.43
CA ASP A 134 22.53 -5.66 2.64
C ASP A 134 21.46 -6.60 2.06
N ARG A 135 20.20 -6.45 2.50
CA ARG A 135 19.08 -7.26 1.98
C ARG A 135 18.75 -7.04 0.51
N ALA A 136 18.92 -5.82 -0.01
CA ALA A 136 18.70 -5.54 -1.43
C ALA A 136 19.77 -6.16 -2.34
N SER A 137 20.98 -6.38 -1.82
CA SER A 137 22.16 -6.84 -2.55
C SER A 137 22.42 -8.34 -2.49
N ASP A 138 21.65 -9.10 -1.69
CA ASP A 138 21.71 -10.56 -1.68
C ASP A 138 21.03 -11.16 -2.92
N ASP A 139 21.74 -11.11 -4.05
CA ASP A 139 21.21 -11.53 -5.34
C ASP A 139 20.87 -13.02 -5.39
N GLU A 140 21.61 -13.88 -4.67
CA GLU A 140 21.36 -15.32 -4.69
C GLU A 140 20.03 -15.64 -4.00
N PHE A 141 19.80 -15.08 -2.81
CA PHE A 141 18.56 -15.27 -2.09
C PHE A 141 17.38 -14.60 -2.81
N ASN A 142 17.55 -13.36 -3.27
CA ASN A 142 16.48 -12.59 -3.88
C ASN A 142 16.02 -13.16 -5.23
N GLN A 143 16.91 -13.78 -6.02
CA GLN A 143 16.52 -14.48 -7.26
C GLN A 143 15.53 -15.62 -7.00
N LYS A 144 15.69 -16.31 -5.86
CA LYS A 144 14.84 -17.42 -5.42
C LYS A 144 13.69 -16.98 -4.51
N SER A 145 13.49 -15.67 -4.34
CA SER A 145 12.46 -15.09 -3.48
C SER A 145 11.25 -14.60 -4.27
N ASP A 146 10.08 -14.56 -3.64
CA ASP A 146 8.86 -14.03 -4.27
C ASP A 146 8.81 -12.51 -4.27
N CYS A 147 9.15 -11.88 -3.15
CA CYS A 147 9.01 -10.45 -2.93
C CYS A 147 9.96 -9.95 -1.84
N PHE A 148 9.87 -8.64 -1.55
CA PHE A 148 10.48 -8.00 -0.39
C PHE A 148 9.42 -7.24 0.41
N ALA A 149 9.56 -7.22 1.74
CA ALA A 149 8.72 -6.43 2.62
C ALA A 149 9.54 -5.58 3.61
N CYS A 150 9.04 -4.39 3.94
CA CYS A 150 9.58 -3.56 5.01
C CYS A 150 8.44 -2.93 5.81
N CYS A 151 8.52 -3.00 7.14
CA CYS A 151 7.58 -2.34 8.04
C CYS A 151 8.32 -1.29 8.88
N ILE A 152 7.90 -0.04 8.78
CA ILE A 152 8.54 1.10 9.45
C ILE A 152 7.57 1.63 10.51
N LEU A 153 7.93 1.45 11.77
CA LEU A 153 7.19 1.91 12.95
C LEU A 153 7.99 3.05 13.60
N THR A 154 7.64 4.30 13.30
CA THR A 154 8.40 5.46 13.78
C THR A 154 7.53 6.72 13.95
N HIS A 155 8.12 7.84 14.35
CA HIS A 155 7.50 9.16 14.23
C HIS A 155 7.52 9.62 12.77
N GLY A 156 6.59 10.50 12.41
CA GLY A 156 6.59 11.10 11.08
C GLY A 156 6.38 12.60 11.14
N GLY A 157 6.86 13.29 10.10
CA GLY A 157 6.90 14.74 10.02
C GLY A 157 6.06 15.31 8.88
N GLN A 158 6.42 16.50 8.43
CA GLN A 158 5.88 17.10 7.19
C GLN A 158 6.45 16.38 5.96
N ASP A 159 5.77 16.49 4.83
CA ASP A 159 6.24 15.95 3.54
C ASP A 159 6.69 14.48 3.60
N ASP A 160 5.94 13.67 4.36
CA ASP A 160 6.18 12.24 4.55
C ASP A 160 7.56 11.88 5.13
N ALA A 161 8.16 12.81 5.87
CA ALA A 161 9.36 12.59 6.65
C ALA A 161 9.15 11.44 7.66
N LEU A 162 10.16 10.58 7.78
CA LEU A 162 10.25 9.48 8.73
C LEU A 162 11.48 9.69 9.61
N PHE A 163 11.49 9.12 10.82
CA PHE A 163 12.59 9.32 11.76
C PHE A 163 13.36 8.05 12.07
N ALA A 164 14.67 8.12 11.90
CA ALA A 164 15.61 7.28 12.64
C ALA A 164 15.77 7.83 14.07
N VAL A 165 16.46 7.12 14.94
CA VAL A 165 16.69 7.60 16.31
C VAL A 165 17.55 8.86 16.39
N ASP A 166 18.38 9.10 15.37
CA ASP A 166 19.34 10.20 15.28
C ASP A 166 18.93 11.29 14.26
N GLY A 167 17.77 11.18 13.62
CA GLY A 167 17.20 12.26 12.83
C GLY A 167 16.25 11.85 11.72
N GLU A 168 15.88 12.85 10.92
CA GLU A 168 14.93 12.73 9.82
C GLU A 168 15.52 11.99 8.60
N MET A 169 14.67 11.24 7.91
CA MET A 169 14.91 10.55 6.64
C MET A 169 13.70 10.73 5.72
N LYS A 170 13.92 10.65 4.41
CA LYS A 170 12.82 10.56 3.45
C LYS A 170 12.44 9.11 3.23
N LEU A 171 11.18 8.83 2.91
CA LEU A 171 10.75 7.49 2.50
C LEU A 171 11.59 6.95 1.33
N GLU A 172 12.01 7.83 0.43
CA GLU A 172 12.93 7.52 -0.68
C GLU A 172 14.21 6.82 -0.21
N ASP A 173 14.78 7.20 0.94
CA ASP A 173 16.02 6.61 1.45
C ASP A 173 15.86 5.11 1.79
N PHE A 174 14.65 4.71 2.21
CA PHE A 174 14.31 3.31 2.48
C PHE A 174 14.05 2.51 1.20
N MET A 175 13.43 3.15 0.20
CA MET A 175 13.07 2.49 -1.07
C MET A 175 14.25 2.39 -2.05
N LYS A 176 15.17 3.34 -1.99
CA LYS A 176 16.26 3.53 -2.96
C LYS A 176 17.12 2.28 -3.21
N PRO A 177 17.44 1.42 -2.23
CA PRO A 177 18.17 0.18 -2.50
C PRO A 177 17.43 -0.80 -3.41
N PHE A 178 16.09 -0.74 -3.44
CA PHE A 178 15.21 -1.73 -4.09
C PHE A 178 14.68 -1.28 -5.46
N LEU A 179 15.12 -0.13 -5.97
CA LEU A 179 14.75 0.32 -7.31
C LEU A 179 15.18 -0.70 -8.38
N SER A 180 14.40 -0.82 -9.46
CA SER A 180 14.66 -1.78 -10.55
C SER A 180 16.05 -1.63 -11.19
N SER A 181 16.63 -0.43 -11.19
CA SER A 181 18.01 -0.19 -11.63
C SER A 181 19.07 -0.76 -10.69
N LYS A 182 18.76 -0.91 -9.40
CA LYS A 182 19.72 -1.22 -8.33
C LYS A 182 19.65 -2.63 -7.79
N SER A 183 18.47 -3.24 -7.74
CA SER A 183 18.31 -4.65 -7.35
C SER A 183 17.70 -5.43 -8.51
N LYS A 184 18.57 -6.07 -9.30
CA LYS A 184 18.15 -6.85 -10.48
C LYS A 184 17.47 -8.15 -10.11
N SER A 185 17.86 -8.75 -8.99
CA SER A 185 17.26 -9.97 -8.44
C SER A 185 15.81 -9.77 -7.97
N LEU A 186 15.40 -8.53 -7.65
CA LEU A 186 14.02 -8.13 -7.30
C LEU A 186 13.27 -7.42 -8.44
N LEU A 187 13.80 -7.42 -9.66
CA LEU A 187 13.15 -6.84 -10.83
C LEU A 187 11.81 -7.57 -11.11
N LEU A 188 10.72 -6.82 -11.32
CA LEU A 188 9.37 -7.37 -11.54
C LEU A 188 8.81 -8.22 -10.37
N LYS A 189 9.40 -8.08 -9.17
CA LYS A 189 8.91 -8.69 -7.93
C LYS A 189 8.32 -7.61 -7.00
N PRO A 190 7.26 -7.89 -6.24
CA PRO A 190 6.65 -6.92 -5.34
C PRO A 190 7.61 -6.43 -4.26
N LYS A 191 7.58 -5.13 -3.97
CA LYS A 191 8.34 -4.43 -2.93
C LYS A 191 7.38 -3.68 -2.03
N ILE A 192 7.05 -4.27 -0.88
CA ILE A 192 5.96 -3.84 -0.01
C ILE A 192 6.52 -3.02 1.15
N PHE A 193 6.09 -1.77 1.31
CA PHE A 193 6.46 -0.93 2.45
C PHE A 193 5.21 -0.60 3.25
N ILE A 194 5.24 -0.89 4.54
CA ILE A 194 4.17 -0.63 5.51
C ILE A 194 4.66 0.46 6.45
N ILE A 195 3.98 1.61 6.48
CA ILE A 195 4.44 2.83 7.15
C ILE A 195 3.45 3.23 8.26
N GLN A 196 3.84 2.98 9.50
CA GLN A 196 3.17 3.46 10.70
C GLN A 196 3.91 4.70 11.23
N ALA A 197 3.58 5.85 10.65
CA ALA A 197 4.06 7.17 11.03
C ALA A 197 2.97 8.22 10.78
N CYS A 198 3.06 9.37 11.46
CA CYS A 198 2.21 10.53 11.17
C CYS A 198 2.57 11.10 9.79
N ARG A 199 1.59 11.58 9.02
CA ARG A 199 1.83 12.27 7.74
C ARG A 199 1.45 13.75 7.87
N GLY A 200 2.14 14.48 8.74
CA GLY A 200 1.96 15.93 8.89
C GLY A 200 1.26 16.39 10.18
N GLN A 201 1.99 17.18 10.97
CA GLN A 201 1.54 18.40 11.64
C GLN A 201 2.75 19.33 11.87
N LYS A 202 2.53 20.65 11.84
CA LYS A 202 3.46 21.62 12.47
C LYS A 202 3.47 21.32 13.96
N MET A 203 4.64 21.05 14.53
CA MET A 203 4.85 21.18 15.97
C MET A 203 4.42 22.59 16.35
N SER A 204 3.31 22.73 17.09
CA SER A 204 2.94 23.99 17.72
C SER A 204 3.95 24.27 18.84
N GLY A 205 5.07 24.90 18.47
CA GLY A 205 6.19 25.16 19.37
C GLY A 205 7.48 25.47 18.62
N GLY A 206 7.49 26.56 17.85
CA GLY A 206 8.68 27.02 17.12
C GLY A 206 8.27 27.97 16.00
N GLN A 207 8.22 29.27 16.30
CA GLN A 207 8.34 30.28 15.27
C GLN A 207 9.67 30.02 14.55
N GLU A 208 9.64 29.86 13.23
CA GLU A 208 10.24 30.83 12.32
C GLU A 208 9.47 30.80 10.99
N ALA A 209 9.09 31.99 10.54
CA ALA A 209 8.67 32.22 9.18
C ALA A 209 9.95 32.32 8.34
N ILE A 210 10.04 31.55 7.27
CA ILE A 210 11.06 31.76 6.23
C ILE A 210 10.33 32.01 4.91
N ASP A 211 10.62 33.19 4.36
CA ASP A 211 10.13 33.72 3.11
C ASP A 211 10.53 32.83 1.93
N LEU A 212 9.55 32.45 1.10
CA LEU A 212 9.81 31.85 -0.21
C LEU A 212 9.73 32.95 -1.29
N ASN A 213 10.86 33.61 -1.54
CA ASN A 213 11.14 34.19 -2.84
C ASN A 213 11.70 33.07 -3.73
N VAL A 214 10.89 32.56 -4.66
CA VAL A 214 11.38 31.68 -5.73
C VAL A 214 11.59 32.55 -6.97
N SER A 215 12.86 32.83 -7.26
CA SER A 215 13.29 33.33 -8.56
C SER A 215 13.45 32.16 -9.53
N ASP A 216 12.91 32.37 -10.74
CA ASP A 216 13.06 31.55 -11.93
C ASP A 216 14.52 31.54 -12.45
N ALA A 217 15.04 30.33 -12.70
CA ALA A 217 16.20 29.98 -13.54
C ALA A 217 16.38 28.46 -13.38
N GLY A 218 16.61 27.62 -14.36
CA GLY A 218 17.12 27.76 -15.72
C GLY A 218 17.68 26.35 -16.05
N ALA A 219 17.51 25.91 -17.29
CA ALA A 219 17.85 24.57 -17.75
C ALA A 219 19.31 24.16 -17.53
N ASP A 220 19.57 22.86 -17.35
CA ASP A 220 20.75 22.26 -17.96
C ASP A 220 20.47 20.83 -18.45
N HIS A 221 20.90 20.60 -19.68
CA HIS A 221 20.73 19.41 -20.50
C HIS A 221 22.05 18.66 -20.46
N THR A 222 22.06 17.39 -20.04
CA THR A 222 23.21 16.51 -20.32
C THR A 222 22.78 15.26 -21.07
N GLU A 223 22.97 15.37 -22.39
CA GLU A 223 23.38 14.39 -23.39
C GLU A 223 23.19 12.89 -23.09
N TYR A 224 22.38 12.25 -23.95
CA TYR A 224 22.33 10.81 -24.14
C TYR A 224 23.12 10.46 -25.41
N ASN A 225 24.21 9.72 -25.27
CA ASN A 225 25.00 9.24 -26.40
C ASN A 225 24.28 8.09 -27.12
N GLU A 226 24.05 8.28 -28.43
CA GLU A 226 23.73 7.23 -29.38
C GLU A 226 24.96 6.37 -29.70
N ALA A 227 24.81 5.05 -29.69
CA ALA A 227 25.40 4.16 -30.69
C ALA A 227 24.86 2.72 -30.52
N LEU A 228 24.05 2.25 -31.49
CA LEU A 228 24.45 1.21 -32.44
C LEU A 228 23.24 0.69 -33.22
N ASN A 229 23.20 1.06 -34.51
CA ASN A 229 22.50 0.37 -35.57
C ASN A 229 23.03 -1.07 -35.70
N GLN A 230 22.18 -2.08 -35.47
CA GLN A 230 22.23 -3.34 -36.22
C GLN A 230 20.81 -3.85 -36.50
N LYS A 231 20.54 -4.08 -37.78
CA LYS A 231 19.29 -4.62 -38.33
C LYS A 231 19.07 -6.05 -37.81
N GLY A 232 17.97 -6.26 -37.07
CA GLY A 232 17.49 -7.60 -36.74
C GLY A 232 16.48 -7.58 -35.60
N GLN A 233 15.22 -7.92 -35.91
CA GLN A 233 14.07 -8.07 -35.00
C GLN A 233 13.82 -6.89 -34.04
N HIS A 234 12.67 -6.23 -34.22
CA HIS A 234 12.19 -5.20 -33.29
C HIS A 234 11.78 -5.86 -31.96
N CYS A 235 12.73 -6.30 -31.15
CA CYS A 235 12.52 -6.50 -29.73
C CYS A 235 12.44 -5.10 -29.12
N GLN A 236 11.22 -4.59 -28.98
CA GLN A 236 10.94 -3.44 -28.10
C GLN A 236 11.48 -3.83 -26.72
N ARG A 237 12.70 -3.40 -26.37
CA ARG A 237 13.23 -3.55 -25.02
C ARG A 237 12.36 -2.67 -24.12
N PHE A 238 11.33 -3.25 -23.52
CA PHE A 238 10.53 -2.58 -22.50
C PHE A 238 11.47 -2.21 -21.35
N ARG A 239 11.70 -0.92 -21.15
CA ARG A 239 12.46 -0.41 -20.01
C ARG A 239 11.51 -0.35 -18.82
N VAL A 240 11.74 -1.18 -17.81
CA VAL A 240 10.97 -1.15 -16.56
C VAL A 240 11.35 0.12 -15.78
N PRO A 241 10.39 0.97 -15.37
CA PRO A 241 10.65 2.10 -14.48
C PRO A 241 11.27 1.66 -13.14
N ASP A 242 12.03 2.55 -12.51
CA ASP A 242 12.74 2.23 -11.27
C ASP A 242 11.80 1.96 -10.09
N GLU A 243 10.67 2.67 -10.06
CA GLU A 243 9.63 2.61 -9.05
C GLU A 243 8.55 1.57 -9.37
N ALA A 244 8.74 0.71 -10.37
CA ALA A 244 7.79 -0.35 -10.69
C ALA A 244 7.72 -1.40 -9.57
N ASP A 245 6.52 -1.96 -9.37
CA ASP A 245 6.25 -3.06 -8.44
C ASP A 245 6.42 -2.70 -6.96
N PHE A 246 6.24 -1.43 -6.59
CA PHE A 246 6.15 -1.00 -5.20
C PHE A 246 4.69 -0.94 -4.73
N LEU A 247 4.48 -1.27 -3.46
CA LEU A 247 3.23 -1.06 -2.74
C LEU A 247 3.54 -0.35 -1.42
N LEU A 248 3.16 0.91 -1.32
CA LEU A 248 3.35 1.74 -0.12
C LEU A 248 2.03 1.80 0.64
N VAL A 249 2.01 1.35 1.89
CA VAL A 249 0.82 1.25 2.73
C VAL A 249 1.00 2.14 3.94
N TYR A 250 0.23 3.23 4.01
CA TYR A 250 0.35 4.22 5.06
C TYR A 250 -0.77 4.06 6.08
N SER A 251 -0.41 4.15 7.36
CA SER A 251 -1.35 4.09 8.47
C SER A 251 -2.39 5.22 8.49
N SER A 252 -2.10 6.34 7.84
CA SER A 252 -2.97 7.52 7.80
C SER A 252 -2.90 8.21 6.44
N PHE A 253 -3.94 8.97 6.11
CA PHE A 253 -3.98 9.82 4.92
C PHE A 253 -3.03 11.01 5.05
N ALA A 254 -2.53 11.53 3.93
CA ALA A 254 -1.65 12.71 3.93
C ALA A 254 -2.28 13.90 4.68
N GLY A 255 -1.48 14.61 5.48
CA GLY A 255 -1.91 15.68 6.38
C GLY A 255 -2.58 15.23 7.68
N ARG A 256 -2.60 13.93 8.00
CA ARG A 256 -3.27 13.38 9.19
C ARG A 256 -2.30 12.68 10.14
N GLN A 257 -2.69 12.69 11.42
CA GLN A 257 -1.97 11.94 12.46
C GLN A 257 -2.29 10.45 12.37
N SER A 258 -1.38 9.64 12.93
CA SER A 258 -1.59 8.21 13.12
C SER A 258 -1.76 7.90 14.60
N ILE A 259 -2.86 7.22 14.95
CA ILE A 259 -3.23 6.91 16.34
C ILE A 259 -2.44 5.70 16.81
N ARG A 260 -2.08 5.73 18.09
CA ARG A 260 -1.40 4.61 18.76
C ARG A 260 -1.94 4.44 20.17
N ASN A 261 -2.25 3.20 20.56
CA ASN A 261 -2.58 2.86 21.94
C ASN A 261 -1.32 2.37 22.65
N THR A 262 -1.10 2.85 23.87
CA THR A 262 0.13 2.55 24.63
C THR A 262 0.24 1.09 25.05
N ASN A 263 -0.89 0.40 25.25
CA ASN A 263 -0.93 -0.97 25.75
C ASN A 263 -1.28 -1.99 24.67
N LYS A 264 -2.04 -1.58 23.64
CA LYS A 264 -2.57 -2.48 22.59
C LYS A 264 -1.87 -2.32 21.23
N GLY A 265 -0.95 -1.36 21.10
CA GLY A 265 -0.38 -1.00 19.81
C GLY A 265 -1.27 -0.07 18.99
N SER A 266 -0.86 0.25 17.76
CA SER A 266 -1.63 1.08 16.84
C SER A 266 -2.80 0.31 16.21
N PRO A 267 -4.00 0.90 16.13
CA PRO A 267 -5.14 0.25 15.47
C PRO A 267 -4.81 -0.19 14.04
N PHE A 268 -3.96 0.56 13.33
CA PHE A 268 -3.54 0.21 11.98
C PHE A 268 -2.79 -1.12 11.92
N ILE A 269 -1.72 -1.28 12.69
CA ILE A 269 -0.92 -2.52 12.67
C ILE A 269 -1.74 -3.68 13.22
N GLN A 270 -2.55 -3.47 14.26
CA GLN A 270 -3.40 -4.53 14.81
C GLN A 270 -4.45 -4.99 13.79
N PHE A 271 -5.17 -4.07 13.12
CA PHE A 271 -6.15 -4.45 12.10
C PHE A 271 -5.49 -5.08 10.86
N LEU A 272 -4.32 -4.60 10.47
CA LEU A 272 -3.55 -5.22 9.39
C LEU A 272 -3.13 -6.64 9.76
N SER A 273 -2.64 -6.84 10.97
CA SER A 273 -2.28 -8.15 11.50
C SER A 273 -3.49 -9.10 11.52
N ASP A 274 -4.63 -8.62 12.00
CA ASP A 274 -5.88 -9.39 12.02
C ASP A 274 -6.33 -9.79 10.62
N GLU A 275 -6.26 -8.89 9.63
CA GLU A 275 -6.63 -9.23 8.25
C GLU A 275 -5.61 -10.16 7.58
N ILE A 276 -4.33 -10.04 7.90
CA ILE A 276 -3.29 -10.98 7.45
C ILE A 276 -3.54 -12.39 8.02
N SER A 277 -3.97 -12.49 9.28
CA SER A 277 -4.26 -13.79 9.92
C SER A 277 -5.40 -14.58 9.24
N LYS A 278 -6.23 -13.90 8.44
CA LYS A 278 -7.38 -14.47 7.73
C LYS A 278 -7.06 -14.79 6.27
N LEU A 279 -5.82 -14.62 5.84
CA LEU A 279 -5.41 -14.87 4.46
C LEU A 279 -5.62 -16.32 4.07
N THR A 280 -6.05 -16.49 2.83
CA THR A 280 -6.00 -17.76 2.09
C THR A 280 -5.07 -17.59 0.90
N GLU A 281 -4.62 -18.68 0.29
CA GLU A 281 -3.69 -18.67 -0.86
C GLU A 281 -4.11 -17.73 -2.01
N GLU A 282 -5.42 -17.53 -2.20
CA GLU A 282 -5.98 -16.75 -3.30
C GLU A 282 -6.31 -15.29 -2.92
N THR A 283 -5.96 -14.84 -1.72
CA THR A 283 -6.37 -13.51 -1.25
C THR A 283 -5.51 -12.40 -1.86
N ASN A 284 -6.17 -11.57 -2.68
CA ASN A 284 -5.58 -10.35 -3.24
C ASN A 284 -5.26 -9.33 -2.13
N ILE A 285 -4.04 -8.78 -2.14
CA ILE A 285 -3.57 -7.79 -1.15
C ILE A 285 -4.50 -6.57 -1.02
N TYR A 286 -5.08 -6.07 -2.11
CA TYR A 286 -5.97 -4.92 -2.06
C TYR A 286 -7.27 -5.21 -1.30
N LYS A 287 -7.72 -6.47 -1.28
CA LYS A 287 -8.86 -6.90 -0.46
C LYS A 287 -8.54 -6.79 1.02
N VAL A 288 -7.33 -7.21 1.42
CA VAL A 288 -6.81 -7.08 2.79
C VAL A 288 -6.79 -5.61 3.18
N LEU A 289 -6.12 -4.77 2.39
CA LEU A 289 -5.99 -3.33 2.68
C LEU A 289 -7.35 -2.62 2.73
N THR A 290 -8.29 -3.01 1.87
CA THR A 290 -9.66 -2.48 1.88
C THR A 290 -10.42 -2.90 3.14
N ASN A 291 -10.22 -4.13 3.62
CA ASN A 291 -10.82 -4.57 4.88
C ASN A 291 -10.23 -3.83 6.08
N VAL A 292 -8.91 -3.56 6.08
CA VAL A 292 -8.27 -2.71 7.10
C VAL A 292 -8.93 -1.33 7.11
N ASN A 293 -9.12 -0.69 5.95
CA ASN A 293 -9.84 0.58 5.83
C ASN A 293 -11.26 0.49 6.40
N ARG A 294 -11.97 -0.62 6.13
CA ARG A 294 -13.31 -0.86 6.67
C ARG A 294 -13.32 -0.99 8.20
N SER A 295 -12.28 -1.57 8.80
CA SER A 295 -12.17 -1.69 10.26
C SER A 295 -12.10 -0.32 10.94
N PHE A 296 -11.45 0.67 10.31
CA PHE A 296 -11.41 2.05 10.83
C PHE A 296 -12.78 2.76 10.87
N LEU A 297 -13.74 2.38 10.01
CA LEU A 297 -15.09 2.96 10.05
C LEU A 297 -15.84 2.61 11.35
N LYS A 298 -15.55 1.42 11.90
CA LYS A 298 -16.14 0.91 13.14
C LYS A 298 -15.31 1.26 14.38
N TYR A 299 -14.03 1.55 14.19
CA TYR A 299 -13.15 1.93 15.28
C TYR A 299 -13.59 3.25 15.92
N ARG A 300 -13.55 3.28 17.25
CA ARG A 300 -13.76 4.47 18.05
C ARG A 300 -12.55 4.61 18.94
N SER A 301 -11.78 5.67 18.72
CA SER A 301 -10.66 6.02 19.58
C SER A 301 -11.20 6.37 20.97
N ASP A 302 -10.53 5.86 22.01
CA ASP A 302 -10.79 6.25 23.40
C ASP A 302 -10.35 7.70 23.69
N SER A 303 -9.70 8.38 22.73
CA SER A 303 -9.25 9.76 22.86
C SER A 303 -10.42 10.75 22.91
N GLN A 304 -10.31 11.71 23.84
CA GLN A 304 -11.21 12.85 23.91
C GLN A 304 -10.97 13.84 22.75
N ASN A 305 -9.80 13.82 22.10
CA ASN A 305 -9.47 14.72 21.01
C ASN A 305 -10.19 14.31 19.71
N LEU A 306 -10.89 15.25 19.08
CA LEU A 306 -11.65 15.01 17.85
C LEU A 306 -10.74 14.76 16.63
N ALA A 307 -9.52 15.31 16.61
CA ALA A 307 -8.56 15.07 15.53
C ALA A 307 -8.15 13.59 15.46
N ASP A 308 -7.96 12.96 16.62
CA ASP A 308 -7.67 11.53 16.80
C ASP A 308 -8.86 10.62 16.45
N LYS A 309 -10.01 11.17 16.05
CA LYS A 309 -11.19 10.38 15.66
C LYS A 309 -11.29 10.18 14.14
N THR A 310 -10.36 10.72 13.36
CA THR A 310 -10.43 10.73 11.89
C THR A 310 -9.16 10.18 11.25
N GLN A 311 -8.81 8.94 11.59
CA GLN A 311 -7.76 8.19 10.89
C GLN A 311 -8.38 7.26 9.85
N ILE A 312 -7.80 7.24 8.65
CA ILE A 312 -8.05 6.23 7.64
C ILE A 312 -6.71 5.89 6.97
N PRO A 313 -6.33 4.60 6.88
CA PRO A 313 -5.16 4.20 6.13
C PRO A 313 -5.35 4.44 4.63
N CYS A 314 -4.25 4.53 3.91
CA CYS A 314 -4.26 4.64 2.46
C CYS A 314 -3.07 3.86 1.88
N PHE A 315 -3.12 3.60 0.58
CA PHE A 315 -2.03 2.91 -0.10
C PHE A 315 -1.81 3.50 -1.50
N GLU A 316 -0.55 3.53 -1.90
CA GLU A 316 -0.09 3.92 -3.23
C GLU A 316 0.55 2.68 -3.86
N SER A 317 0.25 2.42 -5.13
CA SER A 317 0.68 1.20 -5.80
C SER A 317 1.17 1.47 -7.21
N THR A 318 2.34 0.91 -7.50
CA THR A 318 2.91 0.77 -8.84
C THR A 318 3.05 -0.72 -9.21
N LEU A 319 2.32 -1.60 -8.49
CA LEU A 319 2.22 -3.02 -8.85
C LEU A 319 1.71 -3.19 -10.27
N THR A 320 2.43 -3.97 -11.07
CA THR A 320 2.11 -4.25 -12.48
C THR A 320 1.27 -5.51 -12.67
N LYS A 321 1.13 -6.34 -11.63
CA LYS A 321 0.37 -7.59 -11.61
C LYS A 321 -0.49 -7.73 -10.35
N THR A 322 -1.40 -8.69 -10.35
CA THR A 322 -2.18 -9.04 -9.15
C THR A 322 -1.26 -9.68 -8.11
N LEU A 323 -1.20 -9.11 -6.92
CA LEU A 323 -0.49 -9.67 -5.78
C LEU A 323 -1.46 -10.46 -4.90
N LYS A 324 -1.31 -11.79 -4.92
CA LYS A 324 -1.98 -12.72 -4.00
C LYS A 324 -0.95 -13.19 -2.98
N ILE A 325 -1.22 -12.98 -1.70
CA ILE A 325 -0.31 -13.39 -0.62
C ILE A 325 -1.04 -14.43 0.21
N GLY A 326 -0.50 -15.64 0.22
CA GLY A 326 -0.94 -16.76 1.05
C GLY A 326 0.15 -17.21 2.01
N LEU A 327 -0.16 -18.27 2.75
CA LEU A 327 0.85 -19.02 3.49
C LEU A 327 1.88 -19.60 2.51
N LYS A 328 3.10 -19.82 2.99
CA LYS A 328 4.16 -20.49 2.23
C LYS A 328 4.16 -21.96 2.63
N ASP A 329 4.08 -22.85 1.65
CA ASP A 329 4.10 -24.32 1.85
C ASP A 329 5.47 -24.84 2.29
#